data_AF-A0A9P4Q6K9-F1
#
_entry.id   AF-A0A9P4Q6K9-F1
#
_cell.length_a   1.000
_cell.length_b   1.000
_cell.length_c   1.000
_cell.angle_alpha   90.00
_cell.angle_beta   90.00
_cell.angle_gamma   90.00
#
_symmetry.space_group_name_H-M   'P 1'
#
loop_
_entity.id
_entity.type
_entity.pdbx_description
1 polymer ?
#
loop_
_entity_poly.entity_id
_entity_poly.type
_entity_poly.pdbx_seq_one_letter_code
_entity_poly.pdbx_strand_id
1 'polypeptide(L)'
;MPTQLVESPNSRLLSLPYDVRHAIYQQLFPPGQQLYLHGDMTGQVRMMMPPDVSIPNNFLLVCRELHREGSEYLYNRYLFNVIGTKRGCLKSYRTFQDTMAKYTRCPIRIDAFSNGDHSATSCICLQAGESQLRVLERRRRGQPTTLGKLKTEVQYDEERCQASGLTRLGIALANSFLTFCIWTRLHAIQLSAAIGAIAIALILRYICQ
;
A
#
# COMPACT_ATOMS: atom_id res chain seq x y z
N MET A 1 -41.85 -46.92 7.08
CA MET A 1 -40.42 -46.59 7.26
C MET A 1 -40.28 -45.10 7.05
N PRO A 2 -40.18 -44.27 8.10
CA PRO A 2 -40.00 -42.84 7.94
C PRO A 2 -38.58 -42.58 7.45
N THR A 3 -38.47 -41.98 6.27
CA THR A 3 -37.21 -41.50 5.69
C THR A 3 -36.65 -40.43 6.63
N GLN A 4 -35.62 -40.77 7.41
CA GLN A 4 -34.86 -39.79 8.16
C GLN A 4 -34.15 -38.88 7.15
N LEU A 5 -34.72 -37.68 6.96
CA LEU A 5 -34.03 -36.59 6.28
C LEU A 5 -32.78 -36.29 7.10
N VAL A 6 -31.62 -36.66 6.55
CA VAL A 6 -30.32 -36.27 7.07
C VAL A 6 -30.29 -34.73 7.02
N GLU A 7 -30.57 -34.09 8.14
CA GLU A 7 -30.45 -32.65 8.29
C GLU A 7 -29.02 -32.27 7.92
N SER A 8 -28.89 -31.58 6.78
CA SER A 8 -27.61 -30.99 6.41
C SER A 8 -27.16 -30.11 7.59
N PRO A 9 -25.94 -30.30 8.12
CA PRO A 9 -25.42 -29.57 9.28
C PRO A 9 -25.12 -28.09 8.96
N ASN A 10 -25.76 -27.53 7.94
CA ASN A 10 -25.63 -26.16 7.48
C ASN A 10 -26.28 -25.21 8.50
N SER A 11 -25.47 -25.00 9.55
CA SER A 11 -25.47 -23.98 10.57
C SER A 11 -26.74 -23.82 11.37
N ARG A 12 -26.79 -24.56 12.49
CA ARG A 12 -27.66 -24.29 13.66
C ARG A 12 -27.69 -22.82 14.08
N LEU A 13 -26.68 -22.04 13.71
CA LEU A 13 -26.61 -20.61 13.93
C LEU A 13 -27.56 -19.81 13.02
N LEU A 14 -27.65 -20.15 11.73
CA LEU A 14 -28.54 -19.45 10.79
C LEU A 14 -30.02 -19.79 11.01
N SER A 15 -30.32 -20.94 11.62
CA SER A 15 -31.67 -21.29 12.04
C SER A 15 -32.16 -20.50 13.27
N LEU A 16 -31.26 -19.81 14.00
CA LEU A 16 -31.66 -18.98 15.14
C LEU A 16 -32.40 -17.72 14.66
N PRO A 17 -33.34 -17.18 15.47
CA PRO A 17 -33.95 -15.88 15.21
C PRO A 17 -32.89 -14.77 15.08
N TYR A 18 -33.20 -13.77 14.25
CA TYR A 18 -32.28 -12.67 13.96
C TYR A 18 -31.78 -11.96 15.23
N ASP A 19 -32.65 -11.71 16.22
CA ASP A 19 -32.27 -11.01 17.45
C ASP A 19 -31.21 -11.77 18.25
N VAL A 20 -31.28 -13.10 18.26
CA VAL A 20 -30.28 -13.96 18.92
C VAL A 20 -28.97 -13.93 18.15
N ARG A 21 -29.02 -14.05 16.81
CA ARG A 21 -27.80 -13.93 15.97
C ARG A 21 -27.15 -12.57 16.12
N HIS A 22 -27.95 -11.51 16.15
CA HIS A 22 -27.51 -10.15 16.37
C HIS A 22 -26.83 -10.00 17.74
N ALA A 23 -27.37 -10.56 18.81
CA ALA A 23 -26.73 -10.58 20.13
C ALA A 23 -25.38 -11.32 20.09
N ILE A 24 -25.30 -12.45 19.37
CA ILE A 24 -24.03 -13.16 19.15
C ILE A 24 -23.04 -12.27 18.39
N TYR A 25 -23.46 -11.59 17.32
CA TYR A 25 -22.61 -10.65 16.59
C TYR A 25 -22.15 -9.48 17.44
N GLN A 26 -22.99 -8.95 18.33
CA GLN A 26 -22.57 -7.90 19.26
C GLN A 26 -21.43 -8.35 20.17
N GLN A 27 -21.42 -9.62 20.58
CA GLN A 27 -20.36 -10.20 21.40
C GLN A 27 -19.10 -10.50 20.57
N LEU A 28 -19.26 -11.04 19.35
CA LEU A 28 -18.14 -11.36 18.45
C LEU A 28 -17.48 -10.10 17.88
N PHE A 29 -18.25 -9.03 17.72
CA PHE A 29 -17.85 -7.76 17.10
C PHE A 29 -18.20 -6.59 18.03
N PRO A 30 -17.43 -6.37 19.10
CA PRO A 30 -17.72 -5.35 20.10
C PRO A 30 -17.80 -3.93 19.51
N PRO A 31 -18.69 -3.06 20.03
CA PRO A 31 -18.91 -1.72 19.49
C PRO A 31 -17.75 -0.76 19.78
N GLY A 32 -17.69 0.34 19.02
CA GLY A 32 -16.81 1.48 19.30
C GLY A 32 -15.35 1.28 18.90
N GLN A 33 -15.04 0.20 18.19
CA GLN A 33 -13.68 -0.11 17.79
C GLN A 33 -13.36 0.50 16.41
N GLN A 34 -12.15 1.04 16.32
CA GLN A 34 -11.55 1.45 15.07
C GLN A 34 -10.55 0.39 14.66
N LEU A 35 -10.57 0.01 13.39
CA LEU A 35 -9.62 -0.95 12.84
C LEU A 35 -8.59 -0.21 12.03
N TYR A 36 -7.32 -0.54 12.27
CA TYR A 36 -6.21 0.03 11.53
C TYR A 36 -5.81 -0.95 10.45
N LEU A 37 -5.73 -0.48 9.21
CA LEU A 37 -5.33 -1.25 8.06
C LEU A 37 -4.05 -0.63 7.53
N HIS A 38 -2.97 -1.42 7.43
CA HIS A 38 -1.76 -0.96 6.78
C HIS A 38 -1.95 -1.03 5.25
N GLY A 39 -1.91 0.14 4.61
CA GLY A 39 -1.95 0.30 3.16
C GLY A 39 -0.56 0.14 2.58
N ASP A 40 -0.37 -0.87 1.73
CA ASP A 40 0.89 -1.13 1.05
C ASP A 40 0.85 -0.69 -0.42
N MET A 41 2.02 -0.48 -1.02
CA MET A 41 2.20 -0.11 -2.43
C MET A 41 1.68 -1.19 -3.40
N THR A 42 1.52 -2.42 -2.92
CA THR A 42 0.87 -3.51 -3.64
C THR A 42 -0.62 -3.27 -3.83
N GLY A 43 -1.26 -2.45 -2.99
CA GLY A 43 -2.70 -2.19 -2.97
C GLY A 43 -3.48 -3.17 -2.10
N GLN A 44 -2.78 -4.06 -1.40
CA GLN A 44 -3.37 -4.90 -0.36
C GLN A 44 -3.52 -4.10 0.94
N VAL A 45 -4.46 -4.53 1.77
CA VAL A 45 -4.65 -4.04 3.13
C VAL A 45 -4.27 -5.16 4.10
N ARG A 46 -3.46 -4.83 5.11
CA ARG A 46 -3.17 -5.75 6.21
C ARG A 46 -3.78 -5.20 7.48
N MET A 47 -4.63 -5.99 8.13
CA MET A 47 -5.26 -5.57 9.38
C MET A 47 -4.23 -5.56 10.50
N MET A 48 -4.09 -4.43 11.17
CA MET A 48 -3.29 -4.27 12.39
C MET A 48 -4.25 -4.37 13.56
N MET A 49 -4.28 -5.55 14.18
CA MET A 49 -5.11 -5.78 15.36
C MET A 49 -4.38 -5.30 16.62
N PRO A 50 -5.05 -4.54 17.51
CA PRO A 50 -4.55 -4.35 18.87
C PRO A 50 -4.36 -5.71 19.55
N PRO A 51 -3.37 -5.86 20.45
CA PRO A 51 -3.10 -7.12 21.13
C PRO A 51 -4.31 -7.65 21.92
N ASP A 52 -5.16 -6.75 22.39
CA ASP A 52 -6.30 -7.07 23.27
C ASP A 52 -7.61 -7.33 22.52
N VAL A 53 -7.61 -7.16 21.19
CA VAL A 53 -8.81 -7.31 20.37
C VAL A 53 -8.54 -8.35 19.30
N SER A 54 -9.27 -9.46 19.35
CA SER A 54 -9.30 -10.43 18.26
C SER A 54 -10.66 -10.39 17.60
N ILE A 55 -10.67 -10.15 16.28
CA ILE A 55 -11.85 -10.40 15.47
C ILE A 55 -11.82 -11.89 15.14
N PRO A 56 -12.91 -12.64 15.40
CA PRO A 56 -12.94 -14.06 15.17
C PRO A 56 -13.00 -14.34 13.65
N ASN A 57 -11.88 -14.22 12.95
CA ASN A 57 -11.80 -14.44 11.50
C ASN A 57 -12.28 -15.85 11.12
N ASN A 58 -12.07 -16.84 11.99
CA ASN A 58 -12.56 -18.21 11.82
C ASN A 58 -14.08 -18.25 11.64
N PHE A 59 -14.82 -17.36 12.30
CA PHE A 59 -16.26 -17.23 12.15
C PHE A 59 -16.66 -16.89 10.70
N LEU A 60 -15.90 -16.00 10.07
CA LEU A 60 -16.12 -15.57 8.70
C LEU A 60 -15.74 -16.65 7.66
N LEU A 61 -15.10 -17.75 8.07
CA LEU A 61 -14.66 -18.83 7.19
C LEU A 61 -15.58 -20.06 7.23
N VAL A 62 -16.57 -20.11 8.14
CA VAL A 62 -17.41 -21.31 8.35
C VAL A 62 -18.27 -21.63 7.13
N CYS A 63 -19.08 -20.67 6.66
CA CYS A 63 -19.89 -20.83 5.46
C CYS A 63 -20.13 -19.49 4.78
N ARG A 64 -20.55 -19.53 3.51
CA ARG A 64 -20.76 -18.32 2.69
C ARG A 64 -21.83 -17.38 3.25
N GLU A 65 -22.86 -17.94 3.85
CA GLU A 65 -23.98 -17.15 4.42
C GLU A 65 -23.55 -16.43 5.69
N LEU A 66 -22.89 -17.13 6.62
CA LEU A 66 -22.31 -16.51 7.82
C LEU A 66 -21.20 -15.52 7.49
N HIS A 67 -20.40 -15.80 6.47
CA HIS A 67 -19.41 -14.85 5.95
C HIS A 67 -20.10 -13.55 5.51
N ARG A 68 -21.21 -13.65 4.78
CA ARG A 68 -21.96 -12.50 4.28
C ARG A 68 -22.60 -11.71 5.43
N GLU A 69 -23.35 -12.36 6.30
CA GLU A 69 -24.05 -11.71 7.43
C GLU A 69 -23.04 -11.10 8.42
N GLY A 70 -21.97 -11.83 8.75
CA GLY A 70 -20.91 -11.34 9.63
C GLY A 70 -20.10 -10.18 9.03
N SER A 71 -19.84 -10.23 7.71
CA SER A 71 -19.16 -9.14 7.02
C SER A 71 -20.06 -7.89 6.92
N GLU A 72 -21.34 -8.05 6.60
CA GLU A 72 -22.32 -6.94 6.64
C GLU A 72 -22.34 -6.32 8.04
N TYR A 73 -22.33 -7.11 9.10
CA TYR A 73 -22.24 -6.60 10.47
C TYR A 73 -20.95 -5.83 10.75
N LEU A 74 -19.80 -6.42 10.41
CA LEU A 74 -18.47 -5.85 10.63
C LEU A 74 -18.31 -4.51 9.89
N TYR A 75 -18.60 -4.47 8.60
CA TYR A 75 -18.36 -3.28 7.79
C TYR A 75 -19.31 -2.12 8.12
N ASN A 76 -20.53 -2.39 8.58
CA ASN A 76 -21.46 -1.34 9.00
C ASN A 76 -21.16 -0.79 10.41
N ARG A 77 -20.41 -1.52 11.24
CA ARG A 77 -20.23 -1.17 12.65
C ARG A 77 -18.91 -0.46 12.95
N TYR A 78 -17.86 -0.77 12.20
CA TYR A 78 -16.50 -0.30 12.48
C TYR A 78 -16.10 0.90 11.62
N LEU A 79 -15.19 1.69 12.17
CA LEU A 79 -14.45 2.70 11.42
C LEU A 79 -13.10 2.14 11.01
N PHE A 80 -12.81 2.17 9.71
CA PHE A 80 -11.58 1.60 9.15
C PHE A 80 -10.60 2.72 8.80
N ASN A 81 -9.41 2.68 9.40
CA ASN A 81 -8.33 3.62 9.16
C ASN A 81 -7.27 2.95 8.29
N VAL A 82 -7.19 3.30 7.00
CA VAL A 82 -6.09 2.87 6.14
C VAL A 82 -4.90 3.81 6.36
N ILE A 83 -3.84 3.30 7.00
CA ILE A 83 -2.61 4.04 7.35
C ILE A 83 -1.44 3.50 6.53
N GLY A 84 -0.57 4.39 6.09
CA GLY A 84 0.61 4.04 5.31
C GLY A 84 1.19 5.25 4.60
N THR A 85 1.95 5.01 3.55
CA THR A 85 2.40 6.09 2.66
C THR A 85 1.22 6.70 1.92
N LYS A 86 1.28 7.98 1.54
CA LYS A 86 0.21 8.64 0.75
C LYS A 86 -0.20 7.81 -0.47
N ARG A 87 0.80 7.27 -1.18
CA ARG A 87 0.60 6.40 -2.35
C ARG A 87 0.01 5.04 -1.99
N GLY A 88 0.53 4.38 -0.95
CA GLY A 88 -0.02 3.10 -0.47
C GLY A 88 -1.46 3.23 -0.02
N CYS A 89 -1.78 4.26 0.77
CA CYS A 89 -3.15 4.57 1.20
C CYS A 89 -4.07 4.79 0.00
N LEU A 90 -3.68 5.64 -0.97
CA LEU A 90 -4.48 5.92 -2.17
C LEU A 90 -4.76 4.67 -3.02
N LYS A 91 -3.84 3.70 -3.04
CA LYS A 91 -4.04 2.45 -3.76
C LYS A 91 -4.94 1.49 -2.99
N SER A 92 -4.65 1.30 -1.70
CA SER A 92 -5.35 0.34 -0.85
C SER A 92 -6.78 0.76 -0.49
N TYR A 93 -7.06 2.06 -0.32
CA TYR A 93 -8.40 2.50 0.08
C TYR A 93 -9.47 2.21 -0.98
N ARG A 94 -9.13 2.24 -2.28
CA ARG A 94 -10.08 1.95 -3.37
C ARG A 94 -10.53 0.50 -3.33
N THR A 95 -9.58 -0.43 -3.31
CA THR A 95 -9.86 -1.87 -3.19
C THR A 95 -10.70 -2.16 -1.95
N PHE A 96 -10.38 -1.49 -0.83
CA PHE A 96 -11.12 -1.66 0.40
C PHE A 96 -12.51 -1.03 0.35
N GLN A 97 -12.66 0.14 -0.28
CA GLN A 97 -13.95 0.78 -0.53
C GLN A 97 -14.88 -0.12 -1.35
N ASP A 98 -14.38 -0.74 -2.42
CA ASP A 98 -15.16 -1.66 -3.25
C ASP A 98 -15.61 -2.90 -2.46
N THR A 99 -14.72 -3.41 -1.61
CA THR A 99 -15.04 -4.53 -0.71
C THR A 99 -16.12 -4.13 0.28
N MET A 100 -16.00 -2.95 0.89
CA MET A 100 -16.97 -2.43 1.83
C MET A 100 -18.33 -2.23 1.13
N ALA A 101 -18.36 -1.67 -0.08
CA ALA A 101 -19.57 -1.43 -0.87
C ALA A 101 -20.33 -2.72 -1.19
N LYS A 102 -19.63 -3.84 -1.32
CA LYS A 102 -20.24 -5.16 -1.54
C LYS A 102 -21.05 -5.65 -0.33
N TYR A 103 -20.63 -5.29 0.88
CA TYR A 103 -21.20 -5.81 2.12
C TYR A 103 -22.03 -4.78 2.90
N THR A 104 -21.92 -3.50 2.58
CA THR A 104 -22.67 -2.42 3.23
C THR A 104 -23.77 -1.90 2.31
N ARG A 105 -24.98 -1.72 2.85
CA ARG A 105 -26.09 -1.06 2.13
C ARG A 105 -26.12 0.45 2.32
N CYS A 106 -25.30 0.96 3.22
CA CYS A 106 -25.23 2.37 3.56
C CYS A 106 -24.21 3.10 2.66
N PRO A 107 -24.37 4.42 2.46
CA PRO A 107 -23.36 5.22 1.79
C PRO A 107 -22.05 5.16 2.57
N ILE A 108 -20.95 4.93 1.85
CA ILE A 108 -19.61 4.91 2.41
C ILE A 108 -19.06 6.33 2.40
N ARG A 109 -18.72 6.83 3.57
CA ARG A 109 -18.05 8.11 3.74
C ARG A 109 -16.55 7.88 3.83
N ILE A 110 -15.80 8.76 3.17
CA ILE A 110 -14.34 8.71 3.13
C ILE A 110 -13.81 10.07 3.58
N ASP A 111 -13.06 10.06 4.66
CA ASP A 111 -12.39 11.24 5.20
C ASP A 111 -10.89 10.98 5.20
N ALA A 112 -10.09 11.90 4.67
CA ALA A 112 -8.64 11.74 4.60
C ALA A 112 -7.92 12.71 5.54
N PHE A 113 -6.83 12.23 6.11
CA PHE A 113 -6.04 12.93 7.10
C PHE A 113 -4.57 12.85 6.72
N SER A 114 -3.91 14.00 6.65
CA SER A 114 -2.47 14.09 6.41
C SER A 114 -1.74 14.37 7.71
N ASN A 115 -0.51 13.87 7.83
CA ASN A 115 0.40 14.24 8.93
C ASN A 115 1.18 15.54 8.67
N GLY A 116 0.82 16.28 7.61
CA GLY A 116 1.43 17.54 7.20
C GLY A 116 1.88 17.52 5.74
N ASP A 117 2.16 18.70 5.17
CA ASP A 117 2.50 18.84 3.75
C ASP A 117 3.77 18.05 3.38
N HIS A 118 4.76 18.00 4.27
CA HIS A 118 6.02 17.26 4.07
C HIS A 118 6.00 15.80 4.53
N SER A 119 4.87 15.30 5.07
CA SER A 119 4.81 13.92 5.51
C SER A 119 4.60 12.98 4.33
N ALA A 120 5.38 11.90 4.26
CA ALA A 120 5.13 10.83 3.31
C ALA A 120 3.92 9.95 3.68
N THR A 121 3.37 10.13 4.89
CA THR A 121 2.33 9.27 5.48
C THR A 121 0.97 9.96 5.54
N SER A 122 -0.09 9.16 5.41
CA SER A 122 -1.47 9.63 5.54
C SER A 122 -2.37 8.54 6.10
N CYS A 123 -3.56 8.95 6.53
CA CYS A 123 -4.62 8.06 6.95
C CYS A 123 -5.87 8.35 6.10
N ILE A 124 -6.48 7.32 5.54
CA ILE A 124 -7.79 7.40 4.88
C ILE A 124 -8.77 6.60 5.72
N CYS A 125 -9.76 7.31 6.28
CA CYS A 125 -10.81 6.72 7.09
C CYS A 125 -12.00 6.38 6.21
N LEU A 126 -12.52 5.16 6.34
CA LEU A 126 -13.73 4.69 5.68
C LEU A 126 -14.74 4.25 6.74
N GLN A 127 -15.99 4.66 6.58
CA GLN A 127 -17.11 4.26 7.43
C GLN A 127 -18.38 4.13 6.60
N ALA A 128 -19.27 3.22 7.01
CA ALA A 128 -20.61 3.11 6.44
C ALA A 128 -21.61 3.86 7.33
N GLY A 129 -22.38 4.75 6.73
CA GLY A 129 -23.37 5.57 7.44
C GLY A 129 -22.76 6.67 8.32
N GLU A 130 -23.60 7.25 9.19
CA GLU A 130 -23.29 8.48 9.94
C GLU A 130 -22.95 8.25 11.42
N SER A 131 -23.18 7.04 11.95
CA SER A 131 -23.11 6.75 13.39
C SER A 131 -21.73 6.97 14.03
N GLN A 132 -20.65 6.91 13.23
CA GLN A 132 -19.27 7.01 13.70
C GLN A 132 -18.62 8.39 13.49
N LEU A 133 -19.34 9.39 12.98
CA LEU A 133 -18.81 10.75 12.76
C LEU A 133 -18.24 11.38 14.04
N ARG A 134 -18.95 11.20 15.15
CA ARG A 134 -18.52 11.71 16.46
C ARG A 134 -17.17 11.14 16.91
N VAL A 135 -16.82 9.94 16.44
CA VAL A 135 -15.55 9.29 16.77
C VAL A 135 -14.40 9.95 16.01
N LEU A 136 -14.61 10.35 14.75
CA LEU A 136 -13.64 11.12 13.97
C LEU A 136 -13.42 12.52 14.57
N GLU A 137 -14.51 13.22 14.90
CA GLU A 137 -14.46 14.58 15.46
C GLU A 137 -13.70 14.64 16.79
N ARG A 138 -13.85 13.63 17.64
CA ARG A 138 -13.14 13.55 18.93
C ARG A 138 -11.64 13.37 18.77
N ARG A 139 -11.18 12.76 17.68
CA ARG A 139 -9.81 12.28 17.55
C ARG A 139 -8.80 13.41 17.40
N ARG A 140 -9.15 14.48 16.69
CA ARG A 140 -8.27 15.64 16.39
C ARG A 140 -6.84 15.25 15.96
N ARG A 141 -6.66 14.11 15.27
CA ARG A 141 -5.35 13.61 14.80
C ARG A 141 -5.22 13.81 13.29
N GLY A 142 -4.10 14.38 12.88
CA GLY A 142 -3.84 14.73 11.49
C GLY A 142 -4.61 15.99 11.05
N GLN A 143 -4.13 16.62 9.99
CA GLN A 143 -4.83 17.72 9.34
C GLN A 143 -5.85 17.13 8.36
N PRO A 144 -7.14 17.48 8.49
CA PRO A 144 -8.14 17.04 7.53
C PRO A 144 -7.76 17.54 6.14
N THR A 145 -7.77 16.63 5.18
CA THR A 145 -7.39 16.93 3.80
C THR A 145 -8.38 16.27 2.85
N THR A 146 -8.51 16.83 1.65
CA THR A 146 -9.37 16.22 0.62
C THR A 146 -8.60 15.12 -0.10
N LEU A 147 -9.30 14.07 -0.53
CA LEU A 147 -8.72 13.03 -1.39
C LEU A 147 -8.13 13.61 -2.68
N GLY A 148 -8.71 14.70 -3.21
CA GLY A 148 -8.18 15.43 -4.35
C GLY A 148 -6.78 15.98 -4.07
N LYS A 149 -6.61 16.71 -2.96
CA LYS A 149 -5.31 17.27 -2.56
C LYS A 149 -4.26 16.16 -2.39
N LEU A 150 -4.60 15.04 -1.73
CA LEU A 150 -3.68 13.90 -1.60
C LEU A 150 -3.25 13.31 -2.93
N LYS A 151 -4.17 13.17 -3.89
CA LYS A 151 -3.84 12.66 -5.23
C LYS A 151 -2.90 13.61 -5.96
N THR A 152 -3.16 14.92 -5.88
CA THR A 152 -2.30 15.93 -6.50
C THR A 152 -0.90 15.92 -5.88
N GLU A 153 -0.78 15.80 -4.55
CA GLU A 153 0.51 15.69 -3.87
C GLU A 153 1.30 14.46 -4.33
N VAL A 154 0.65 13.29 -4.40
CA VAL A 154 1.31 12.06 -4.86
C VAL A 154 1.73 12.15 -6.31
N GLN A 155 0.88 12.73 -7.17
CA GLN A 155 1.22 12.93 -8.58
C GLN A 155 2.41 13.88 -8.76
N TYR A 156 2.42 14.99 -8.02
CA TYR A 156 3.53 15.94 -8.04
C TYR A 156 4.86 15.29 -7.59
N ASP A 157 4.82 14.47 -6.54
CA ASP A 157 6.00 13.73 -6.07
C ASP A 157 6.48 12.70 -7.11
N GLU A 158 5.57 12.04 -7.82
CA GLU A 158 5.90 11.11 -8.91
C GLU A 158 6.60 11.83 -10.08
N GLU A 159 6.07 12.97 -10.52
CA GLU A 159 6.67 13.79 -11.58
C GLU A 159 8.07 14.30 -11.19
N ARG A 160 8.24 14.74 -9.94
CA ARG A 160 9.54 15.18 -9.41
C ARG A 160 10.56 14.04 -9.32
N CYS A 161 10.12 12.84 -8.96
CA CYS A 161 10.97 11.65 -8.93
C CYS A 161 11.39 11.22 -10.35
N GLN A 162 10.51 11.35 -11.35
CA GLN A 162 10.85 11.05 -12.74
C GLN A 162 11.87 12.04 -13.31
N ALA A 163 11.69 13.34 -13.05
CA ALA A 163 12.64 14.37 -13.48
C ALA A 163 14.03 14.21 -12.83
N SER A 164 14.08 13.84 -11.54
CA SER A 164 15.35 13.56 -10.85
C SER A 164 16.01 12.24 -11.28
N GLY A 165 15.23 11.23 -11.65
CA GLY A 165 15.73 9.99 -12.24
C GLY A 165 16.43 10.22 -13.58
N LEU A 166 15.82 11.02 -14.46
CA LEU A 166 16.40 11.37 -15.77
C LEU A 166 17.70 12.17 -15.65
N THR A 167 17.76 13.11 -14.70
CA THR A 167 19.00 13.87 -14.45
C THR A 167 20.11 12.99 -13.88
N ARG A 168 19.80 12.04 -12.97
CA ARG A 168 20.80 11.07 -12.48
C ARG A 168 21.32 10.16 -13.59
N LEU A 169 20.43 9.72 -14.48
CA LEU A 169 20.81 8.86 -15.61
C LEU A 169 21.65 9.64 -16.63
N GLY A 170 21.31 10.90 -16.88
CA GLY A 170 22.12 11.81 -17.71
C GLY A 170 23.52 12.05 -17.13
N ILE A 171 23.63 12.30 -15.83
CA ILE A 171 24.94 12.46 -15.15
C ILE A 171 25.75 11.16 -15.20
N ALA A 172 25.11 10.01 -14.99
CA ALA A 172 25.78 8.72 -15.07
C ALA A 172 26.34 8.46 -16.48
N LEU A 173 25.54 8.71 -17.53
CA LEU A 173 25.98 8.58 -18.92
C LEU A 173 27.10 9.56 -19.28
N ALA A 174 27.01 10.81 -18.82
CA ALA A 174 28.06 11.81 -19.04
C ALA A 174 29.39 11.39 -18.38
N ASN A 175 29.33 10.86 -17.16
CA ASN A 175 30.51 10.36 -16.46
C ASN A 175 31.11 9.12 -17.16
N SER A 176 30.27 8.19 -17.63
CA SER A 176 30.73 7.04 -18.42
C SER A 176 31.37 7.45 -19.75
N PHE A 177 30.85 8.49 -20.40
CA PHE A 177 31.45 9.01 -21.64
C PHE A 177 32.79 9.69 -21.37
N LEU A 178 32.91 10.45 -20.29
CA LEU A 178 34.16 11.11 -19.89
C LEU A 178 35.26 10.08 -19.57
N THR A 179 34.93 9.03 -18.81
CA THR A 179 35.90 7.97 -18.50
C THR A 179 36.34 7.21 -19.74
N PHE A 180 35.43 6.95 -20.68
CA PHE A 180 35.78 6.36 -21.98
C PHE A 180 36.71 7.27 -22.80
N CYS A 181 36.44 8.57 -22.86
CA CYS A 181 37.29 9.56 -23.55
C CYS A 181 38.69 9.66 -22.91
N ILE A 182 38.78 9.62 -21.59
CA ILE A 182 40.06 9.64 -20.87
C ILE A 182 40.84 8.36 -21.14
N TRP A 183 40.19 7.19 -21.08
CA TRP A 183 40.82 5.89 -21.31
C TRP A 183 41.37 5.77 -22.74
N THR A 184 40.59 6.17 -23.75
CA THR A 184 41.02 6.15 -25.15
C THR A 184 42.20 7.09 -25.41
N ARG A 185 42.21 8.29 -24.82
CA ARG A 185 43.37 9.21 -24.90
C ARG A 185 44.61 8.62 -24.23
N LEU A 186 44.46 7.99 -23.06
CA LEU A 186 45.58 7.36 -22.35
C LEU A 186 46.19 6.20 -23.17
N HIS A 187 45.34 5.37 -23.78
CA HIS A 187 45.78 4.29 -24.66
C HIS A 187 46.51 4.82 -25.91
N ALA A 188 46.01 5.90 -26.52
CA ALA A 188 46.67 6.53 -27.66
C ALA A 188 48.07 7.06 -27.29
N ILE A 189 48.21 7.69 -26.12
CA ILE A 189 49.50 8.17 -25.61
C ILE A 189 50.46 7.01 -25.40
N GLN A 190 50.03 5.94 -24.72
CA GLN A 190 50.89 4.76 -24.50
C GLN A 190 51.31 4.08 -25.81
N LEU A 191 50.40 3.97 -26.78
CA LEU A 191 50.72 3.41 -28.09
C LEU A 191 51.77 4.26 -28.82
N SER A 192 51.63 5.59 -28.79
CA SER A 192 52.60 6.51 -29.40
C SER A 192 53.98 6.43 -28.76
N ALA A 193 54.05 6.29 -27.43
CA ALA A 193 55.30 6.14 -26.69
C ALA A 193 55.99 4.80 -26.99
N ALA A 194 55.23 3.72 -27.09
CA ALA A 194 55.73 2.40 -27.46
C ALA A 194 56.32 2.39 -28.88
N ILE A 195 55.63 2.99 -29.85
CA ILE A 195 56.13 3.12 -31.23
C ILE A 195 57.43 3.94 -31.26
N GLY A 196 57.49 5.06 -30.52
CA GLY A 196 58.70 5.88 -30.41
C GLY A 196 59.89 5.12 -29.82
N ALA A 197 59.68 4.34 -28.75
CA ALA A 197 60.73 3.52 -28.13
C ALA A 197 61.27 2.45 -29.08
N ILE A 198 60.39 1.79 -29.85
CA ILE A 198 60.78 0.79 -30.86
C ILE A 198 61.61 1.45 -31.98
N ALA A 199 61.20 2.61 -32.47
CA ALA A 199 61.94 3.34 -33.51
C ALA A 199 63.35 3.74 -33.04
N ILE A 200 63.49 4.24 -31.82
CA ILE A 200 64.80 4.59 -31.23
C ILE A 200 65.69 3.35 -31.10
N ALA A 201 65.14 2.22 -30.63
CA ALA A 201 65.89 0.97 -30.51
C ALA A 201 66.38 0.44 -31.86
N LEU A 202 65.57 0.57 -32.92
CA LEU A 202 65.98 0.19 -34.29
C LEU A 202 67.09 1.09 -34.84
N ILE A 203 67.01 2.40 -34.61
CA ILE A 203 68.05 3.35 -35.03
C ILE A 203 69.38 3.07 -34.32
N LEU A 204 69.36 2.87 -33.01
CA LEU A 204 70.56 2.54 -32.23
C LEU A 204 71.19 1.22 -32.71
N ARG A 205 70.37 0.22 -33.05
CA ARG A 205 70.86 -1.06 -33.58
C ARG A 205 71.52 -0.92 -34.94
N TYR A 206 71.05 -0.01 -35.79
CA TYR A 206 71.63 0.27 -37.10
C TYR A 206 72.96 1.03 -37.01
N ILE A 207 73.10 1.95 -36.05
CA ILE A 207 74.34 2.73 -35.86
C ILE A 207 75.48 1.89 -35.29
N CYS A 208 75.17 0.86 -34.48
CA CYS A 208 76.17 0.00 -33.83
C CYS A 208 76.62 -1.20 -34.69
N GLN A 209 76.22 -1.29 -35.96
CA GLN A 209 76.72 -2.29 -36.93
C GLN A 209 77.78 -1.66 -37.84
#